data_AF-A0A9P5G8J1-F1
#
_entry.id   AF-A0A9P5G8J1-F1
#
_cell.length_a   1.000
_cell.length_b   1.000
_cell.length_c   1.000
_cell.angle_alpha   90.00
_cell.angle_beta   90.00
_cell.angle_gamma   90.00
#
_symmetry.space_group_name_H-M   'P 1'
#
loop_
_entity.id
_entity.type
_entity.pdbx_description
1 polymer ?
#
loop_
_entity_poly.entity_id
_entity_poly.type
_entity_poly.pdbx_seq_one_letter_code
_entity_poly.pdbx_strand_id
1 'polypeptide(L)'
;MSMAFDPVQSLFAVGSENGFIRVFGQHNVDVEFALAKPTPIEYLRIVKSAYLVAVDAARTITVFNMDTREEVSSHVLYSNVSAVASDPAMDWLFVGLENGQIVVYDIDRGIMSNFRIDNLQKSLMEKLRLSPVIHIAIHPRDPSLILKLPFWTNPEYIGESIILPNGDIIVRQDKITAALINIWGKGIQQSDIPSDILYDAMKIMPPRPTISTIQWLKGRPVATVDDVDELLGGPRRPPSKFMIEQEQAQNEQRRLVEEKTKRQARTNSYNKNNYGGGIMNSISSTLDNLEESTNQYFNTLNETVKDGQNSMLKSALKNKFF
;
A
#
# COMPACT_ATOMS: atom_id res chain seq x y z
N MET A 1 9.10 16.55 26.25
CA MET A 1 10.48 16.47 25.71
C MET A 1 10.43 16.67 24.21
N SER A 2 11.21 17.60 23.70
CA SER A 2 11.29 17.94 22.27
C SER A 2 12.70 17.68 21.74
N MET A 3 12.85 17.50 20.43
CA MET A 3 14.15 17.25 19.83
C MET A 3 14.27 17.86 18.43
N ALA A 4 15.49 18.19 18.05
CA ALA A 4 15.86 18.69 16.73
C ALA A 4 17.16 18.04 16.27
N PHE A 5 17.30 17.84 14.97
CA PHE A 5 18.50 17.29 14.37
C PHE A 5 18.92 18.15 13.18
N ASP A 6 20.20 18.47 13.11
CA ASP A 6 20.82 19.10 11.96
C ASP A 6 21.74 18.10 11.24
N PRO A 7 21.37 17.64 10.03
CA PRO A 7 22.19 16.70 9.27
C PRO A 7 23.51 17.29 8.78
N VAL A 8 23.62 18.61 8.58
CA VAL A 8 24.80 19.25 8.01
C VAL A 8 25.96 19.22 9.00
N GLN A 9 25.70 19.63 10.24
CA GLN A 9 26.70 19.62 11.32
C GLN A 9 26.65 18.35 12.16
N SER A 10 25.71 17.43 11.89
CA SER A 10 25.44 16.25 12.72
C SER A 10 25.20 16.61 14.19
N LEU A 11 24.44 17.68 14.40
CA LEU A 11 24.05 18.13 15.74
C LEU A 11 22.68 17.60 16.11
N PHE A 12 22.52 17.25 17.37
CA PHE A 12 21.28 16.75 17.94
C PHE A 12 20.95 17.54 19.20
N ALA A 13 19.83 18.25 19.19
CA ALA A 13 19.38 19.06 20.32
C ALA A 13 18.17 18.41 21.00
N VAL A 14 18.15 18.46 22.34
CA VAL A 14 17.07 17.93 23.17
C VAL A 14 16.60 19.00 24.14
N GLY A 15 15.29 19.27 24.12
CA GLY A 15 14.62 20.17 25.04
C GLY A 15 14.05 19.44 26.27
N SER A 16 14.36 19.99 27.44
CA SER A 16 13.89 19.53 28.74
C SER A 16 12.58 20.21 29.15
N GLU A 17 11.89 19.61 30.13
CA GLU A 17 10.70 20.18 30.75
C GLU A 17 11.02 21.38 31.66
N ASN A 18 12.28 21.52 32.07
CA ASN A 18 12.74 22.61 32.94
C ASN A 18 13.29 23.82 32.17
N GLY A 19 13.11 23.89 30.84
CA GLY A 19 13.59 25.00 30.01
C GLY A 19 15.06 24.95 29.62
N PHE A 20 15.75 23.83 29.88
CA PHE A 20 17.12 23.60 29.39
C PHE A 20 17.11 22.91 28.03
N ILE A 21 18.04 23.28 27.17
CA ILE A 21 18.28 22.63 25.88
C ILE A 21 19.72 22.14 25.88
N ARG A 22 19.92 20.86 25.63
CA ARG A 22 21.26 20.31 25.40
C ARG A 22 21.46 19.98 23.94
N VAL A 23 22.59 20.42 23.39
CA VAL A 23 23.02 20.18 22.02
C VAL A 23 24.24 19.27 22.04
N PHE A 24 24.09 18.13 21.40
CA PHE A 24 25.11 17.10 21.24
C PHE A 24 25.63 17.09 19.81
N GLY A 25 26.90 16.78 19.62
CA GLY A 25 27.51 16.67 18.30
C GLY A 25 28.64 15.65 18.23
N GLN A 26 29.31 15.57 17.08
CA GLN A 26 30.51 14.75 16.94
C GLN A 26 31.66 15.35 17.77
N HIS A 27 32.58 14.52 18.26
CA HIS A 27 33.79 14.93 19.00
C HIS A 27 33.56 15.54 20.40
N ASN A 28 32.68 14.93 21.22
CA ASN A 28 32.39 15.35 22.60
C ASN A 28 31.78 16.76 22.72
N VAL A 29 31.09 17.23 21.69
CA VAL A 29 30.29 18.45 21.78
C VAL A 29 29.08 18.17 22.68
N ASP A 30 29.05 18.83 23.84
CA ASP A 30 27.93 18.89 24.78
C ASP A 30 27.81 20.34 25.24
N VAL A 31 26.77 21.03 24.76
CA VAL A 31 26.52 22.46 25.04
C VAL A 31 25.12 22.60 25.60
N GLU A 32 24.99 23.43 26.63
CA GLU A 32 23.71 23.71 27.29
C GLU A 32 23.27 25.15 27.01
N PHE A 33 22.00 25.31 26.65
CA PHE A 33 21.28 26.58 26.56
C PHE A 33 20.14 26.55 27.58
N ALA A 34 19.75 27.72 28.08
CA ALA A 34 18.66 27.84 29.03
C ALA A 34 17.72 28.97 28.62
N LEU A 35 16.42 28.71 28.69
CA LEU A 35 15.41 29.76 28.60
C LEU A 35 15.50 30.68 29.82
N ALA A 36 15.21 31.96 29.63
CA ALA A 36 15.17 32.94 30.73
C ALA A 36 14.14 32.56 31.83
N LYS A 37 13.08 31.84 31.46
CA LYS A 37 12.09 31.27 32.37
C LYS A 37 12.13 29.75 32.24
N PRO A 38 12.10 29.00 33.36
CA PRO A 38 12.14 27.54 33.34
C PRO A 38 10.77 26.97 32.93
N THR A 39 10.47 27.03 31.64
CA THR A 39 9.22 26.55 31.02
C THR A 39 9.51 25.30 30.17
N PRO A 40 8.57 24.33 30.10
CA PRO A 40 8.74 23.16 29.24
C PRO A 40 8.88 23.53 27.77
N ILE A 41 9.82 22.88 27.09
CA ILE A 41 10.08 23.11 25.65
C ILE A 41 9.27 22.11 24.83
N GLU A 42 8.30 22.62 24.08
CA GLU A 42 7.37 21.83 23.28
C GLU A 42 7.91 21.55 21.87
N TYR A 43 8.51 22.56 21.24
CA TYR A 43 9.10 22.41 19.90
C TYR A 43 10.52 22.94 19.86
N LEU A 44 11.37 22.24 19.13
CA LEU A 44 12.77 22.58 18.94
C LEU A 44 13.14 22.44 17.47
N ARG A 45 13.90 23.40 16.93
CA ARG A 45 14.39 23.39 15.54
C ARG A 45 15.80 23.96 15.48
N ILE A 46 16.62 23.41 14.59
CA ILE A 46 17.91 23.99 14.19
C ILE A 46 17.73 24.52 12.77
N VAL A 47 18.06 25.80 12.57
CA VAL A 47 17.86 26.51 11.30
C VAL A 47 19.17 27.16 10.87
N LYS A 48 19.46 27.07 9.56
CA LYS A 48 20.72 27.50 8.92
C LYS A 48 21.99 26.95 9.55
N SER A 49 21.88 25.88 10.34
CA SER A 49 23.00 25.34 11.14
C SER A 49 23.67 26.39 12.04
N ALA A 50 22.94 27.46 12.38
CA ALA A 50 23.48 28.61 13.13
C ALA A 50 22.52 29.06 14.25
N TYR A 51 21.21 28.93 14.02
CA TYR A 51 20.19 29.33 14.98
C TYR A 51 19.49 28.12 15.59
N LEU A 52 19.35 28.16 16.90
CA LEU A 52 18.56 27.20 17.67
C LEU A 52 17.25 27.88 18.08
N VAL A 53 16.13 27.36 17.61
CA VAL A 53 14.81 27.91 17.85
C VAL A 53 14.04 27.00 18.80
N ALA A 54 13.61 27.56 19.93
CA ALA A 54 12.81 26.87 20.94
C ALA A 54 11.43 27.52 21.05
N VAL A 55 10.39 26.70 21.15
CA VAL A 55 9.03 27.13 21.46
C VAL A 55 8.62 26.50 22.77
N ASP A 56 8.27 27.34 23.74
CA ASP A 56 7.90 26.91 25.08
C ASP A 56 6.38 26.79 25.28
N ALA A 57 5.99 26.10 26.35
CA ALA A 57 4.58 25.97 26.76
C ALA A 57 3.94 27.30 27.18
N ALA A 58 4.73 28.36 27.41
CA ALA A 58 4.24 29.71 27.65
C ALA A 58 3.95 30.47 26.33
N ARG A 59 4.06 29.79 25.18
CA ARG A 59 3.82 30.30 23.83
C ARG A 59 4.88 31.30 23.35
N THR A 60 6.07 31.19 23.88
CA THR A 60 7.20 32.05 23.55
C THR A 60 8.10 31.35 22.55
N ILE A 61 8.41 32.01 21.45
CA ILE A 61 9.46 31.63 20.52
C ILE A 61 10.74 32.32 21.01
N THR A 62 11.78 31.54 21.28
CA THR A 62 13.10 32.04 21.64
C THR A 62 14.13 31.53 20.65
N VAL A 63 14.94 32.44 20.11
CA VAL A 63 16.01 32.13 19.15
C VAL A 63 17.36 32.37 19.81
N PHE A 64 18.18 31.33 19.79
CA PHE A 64 19.57 31.39 20.23
C PHE A 64 20.50 31.35 19.04
N ASN A 65 21.57 32.13 19.10
CA ASN A 65 22.71 31.97 18.20
C ASN A 65 23.60 30.86 18.77
N MET A 66 23.86 29.81 18.00
CA MET A 66 24.65 28.67 18.47
C MET A 66 26.15 28.98 18.60
N ASP A 67 26.66 29.95 17.84
CA ASP A 67 28.06 30.37 17.88
C ASP A 67 28.33 31.24 19.10
N THR A 68 27.52 32.29 19.31
CA THR A 68 27.69 33.21 20.44
C THR A 68 27.10 32.68 21.74
N ARG A 69 26.18 31.71 21.65
CA ARG A 69 25.41 31.14 22.77
C ARG A 69 24.52 32.14 23.49
N GLU A 70 24.15 33.20 22.80
CA GLU A 70 23.29 34.26 23.33
C GLU A 70 21.88 34.15 22.73
N GLU A 71 20.90 34.61 23.51
CA GLU A 71 19.54 34.81 23.03
C GLU A 71 19.52 36.02 22.08
N VAL A 72 19.13 35.79 20.83
CA VAL A 72 19.05 36.83 19.79
C VAL A 72 17.70 37.53 19.84
N SER A 73 16.64 36.75 19.98
CA SER A 73 15.28 37.27 19.98
C SER A 73 14.34 36.39 20.80
N SER A 74 13.31 37.02 21.35
CA SER A 74 12.19 36.35 22.00
C SER A 74 10.89 37.03 21.64
N HIS A 75 9.87 36.22 21.30
CA HIS A 75 8.57 36.72 20.89
C HIS A 75 7.44 35.87 21.50
N VAL A 76 6.47 36.52 22.13
CA VAL A 76 5.31 35.85 22.75
C VAL A 76 4.14 35.83 21.79
N LEU A 77 3.61 34.64 21.53
CA LEU A 77 2.46 34.42 20.67
C LEU A 77 1.14 34.66 21.42
N TYR A 78 0.11 35.05 20.68
CA TYR A 78 -1.21 35.36 21.22
C TYR A 78 -2.09 34.12 21.48
N SER A 79 -1.70 32.95 20.97
CA SER A 79 -2.42 31.67 21.14
C SER A 79 -1.42 30.52 21.31
N ASN A 80 -1.89 29.41 21.85
CA ASN A 80 -1.09 28.20 22.06
C ASN A 80 -0.59 27.65 20.72
N VAL A 81 0.61 27.08 20.75
CA VAL A 81 1.24 26.49 19.57
C VAL A 81 0.85 25.03 19.47
N SER A 82 0.32 24.66 18.31
CA SER A 82 -0.17 23.31 18.01
C SER A 82 0.68 22.57 16.98
N ALA A 83 1.43 23.28 16.15
CA ALA A 83 2.36 22.69 15.18
C ALA A 83 3.46 23.69 14.80
N VAL A 84 4.66 23.21 14.48
CA VAL A 84 5.78 24.03 14.05
C VAL A 84 6.55 23.35 12.92
N ALA A 85 6.83 24.11 11.86
CA ALA A 85 7.69 23.66 10.76
C ALA A 85 8.69 24.75 10.37
N SER A 86 9.90 24.33 10.05
CA SER A 86 10.95 25.17 9.46
C SER A 86 11.76 24.29 8.51
N ASP A 87 12.29 24.91 7.46
CA ASP A 87 13.26 24.27 6.60
C ASP A 87 14.67 24.73 7.02
N PRO A 88 15.68 23.84 7.09
CA PRO A 88 17.03 24.22 7.49
C PRO A 88 17.65 25.33 6.64
N ALA A 89 17.22 25.53 5.39
CA ALA A 89 17.75 26.55 4.50
C ALA A 89 16.94 27.88 4.52
N MET A 90 15.80 27.93 5.21
CA MET A 90 14.92 29.11 5.23
C MET A 90 15.05 29.90 6.53
N ASP A 91 14.84 31.22 6.44
CA ASP A 91 14.77 32.13 7.60
C ASP A 91 13.42 32.13 8.32
N TRP A 92 12.46 31.37 7.80
CA TRP A 92 11.08 31.44 8.22
C TRP A 92 10.70 30.25 9.09
N LEU A 93 10.09 30.55 10.24
CA LEU A 93 9.43 29.57 11.09
C LEU A 93 7.92 29.66 10.86
N PHE A 94 7.31 28.57 10.44
CA PHE A 94 5.86 28.45 10.32
C PHE A 94 5.30 27.89 11.63
N VAL A 95 4.38 28.65 12.24
CA VAL A 95 3.80 28.32 13.53
C VAL A 95 2.29 28.20 13.39
N GLY A 96 1.78 27.01 13.65
CA GLY A 96 0.36 26.69 13.66
C GLY A 96 -0.21 26.82 15.05
N LEU A 97 -1.30 27.56 15.19
CA LEU A 97 -1.90 27.91 16.46
C LEU A 97 -3.17 27.08 16.74
N GLU A 98 -3.55 26.98 18.02
CA GLU A 98 -4.76 26.26 18.44
C GLU A 98 -6.07 26.84 17.87
N ASN A 99 -6.07 28.12 17.50
CA ASN A 99 -7.20 28.75 16.83
C ASN A 99 -7.29 28.42 15.33
N GLY A 100 -6.33 27.63 14.81
CA GLY A 100 -6.23 27.18 13.43
C GLY A 100 -5.61 28.17 12.46
N GLN A 101 -5.02 29.27 12.95
CA GLN A 101 -4.23 30.17 12.13
C GLN A 101 -2.79 29.66 12.01
N ILE A 102 -2.16 29.95 10.87
CA ILE A 102 -0.72 29.78 10.68
C ILE A 102 -0.11 31.18 10.58
N VAL A 103 0.83 31.46 11.48
CA VAL A 103 1.63 32.68 11.47
C VAL A 103 3.06 32.34 11.11
N VAL A 104 3.77 33.32 10.53
CA VAL A 104 5.15 33.14 10.09
C VAL A 104 6.06 34.08 10.86
N TYR A 105 7.14 33.54 11.44
CA TYR A 105 8.13 34.29 12.19
C TYR A 105 9.45 34.34 11.42
N ASP A 106 10.04 35.54 11.32
CA ASP A 106 11.37 35.77 10.74
C ASP A 106 12.42 35.50 11.82
N ILE A 107 13.17 34.41 11.66
CA ILE A 107 14.18 33.96 12.62
C ILE A 107 15.39 34.90 12.60
N ASP A 108 15.79 35.39 11.43
CA ASP A 108 16.97 36.24 11.26
C ASP A 108 16.73 37.64 11.84
N ARG A 109 15.53 38.20 11.63
CA ARG A 109 15.18 39.56 12.10
C ARG A 109 14.49 39.58 13.45
N GLY A 110 14.02 38.44 13.92
CA GLY A 110 13.31 38.32 15.19
C GLY A 110 11.91 38.96 15.21
N ILE A 111 11.26 39.12 14.05
CA ILE A 111 9.96 39.80 13.90
C ILE A 111 8.89 38.88 13.31
N MET A 112 7.63 39.12 13.65
CA MET A 112 6.51 38.45 12.99
C MET A 112 6.31 38.98 11.57
N SER A 113 6.06 38.07 10.62
CA SER A 113 5.66 38.43 9.27
C SER A 113 4.23 38.99 9.25
N ASN A 114 3.96 39.89 8.31
CA ASN A 114 2.61 40.34 8.00
C ASN A 114 1.78 39.24 7.31
N PHE A 115 2.44 38.21 6.75
CA PHE A 115 1.78 37.09 6.13
C PHE A 115 1.24 36.13 7.20
N ARG A 116 -0.06 35.81 7.08
CA ARG A 116 -0.74 34.82 7.91
C ARG A 116 -1.76 34.07 7.08
N ILE A 117 -1.98 32.81 7.43
CA ILE A 117 -3.04 31.98 6.86
C ILE A 117 -4.11 31.85 7.95
N ASP A 118 -5.31 32.36 7.67
CA ASP A 118 -6.43 32.23 8.60
C ASP A 118 -6.97 30.79 8.66
N ASN A 119 -7.88 30.52 9.59
CA ASN A 119 -8.45 29.19 9.75
C ASN A 119 -9.29 28.80 8.51
N LEU A 120 -8.65 28.08 7.58
CA LEU A 120 -9.25 27.67 6.31
C LEU A 120 -10.45 26.73 6.52
N GLN A 121 -10.45 25.92 7.59
CA GLN A 121 -11.62 25.10 7.92
C GLN A 121 -12.81 26.00 8.23
N LYS A 122 -12.63 27.03 9.05
CA LYS A 122 -13.73 27.93 9.43
C LYS A 122 -14.29 28.70 8.23
N SER A 123 -13.43 29.07 7.28
CA SER A 123 -13.84 29.70 6.02
C SER A 123 -14.69 28.79 5.14
N LEU A 124 -14.56 27.46 5.25
CA LEU A 124 -15.33 26.48 4.47
C LEU A 124 -16.53 25.93 5.26
N MET A 125 -16.41 25.86 6.58
CA MET A 125 -17.36 25.22 7.49
C MET A 125 -17.66 26.14 8.68
N GLU A 126 -18.40 27.21 8.41
CA GLU A 126 -18.71 28.26 9.40
C GLU A 126 -19.45 27.73 10.64
N LYS A 127 -20.23 26.66 10.52
CA LYS A 127 -21.02 26.10 11.63
C LYS A 127 -20.21 25.26 12.61
N LEU A 128 -19.01 24.82 12.23
CA LEU A 128 -18.19 23.96 13.08
C LEU A 128 -17.34 24.79 14.05
N ARG A 129 -16.94 24.16 15.14
CA ARG A 129 -15.96 24.71 16.07
C ARG A 129 -14.63 24.93 15.34
N LEU A 130 -13.89 25.95 15.74
CA LEU A 130 -12.52 26.19 15.28
C LEU A 130 -11.67 24.95 15.56
N SER A 131 -10.98 24.46 14.53
CA SER A 131 -10.02 23.36 14.64
C SER A 131 -8.60 23.93 14.71
N PRO A 132 -7.73 23.35 15.54
CA PRO A 132 -6.32 23.73 15.61
C PRO A 132 -5.55 23.31 14.35
N VAL A 133 -4.36 23.88 14.17
CA VAL A 133 -3.43 23.38 13.15
C VAL A 133 -2.81 22.09 13.66
N ILE A 134 -3.21 20.95 13.07
CA ILE A 134 -2.76 19.63 13.53
C ILE A 134 -1.30 19.38 13.15
N HIS A 135 -0.91 19.76 11.93
CA HIS A 135 0.44 19.53 11.43
C HIS A 135 0.78 20.54 10.33
N ILE A 136 2.05 20.92 10.25
CA ILE A 136 2.60 21.74 9.16
C ILE A 136 3.78 20.98 8.58
N ALA A 137 3.85 20.92 7.26
CA ALA A 137 5.01 20.39 6.56
C ALA A 137 5.32 21.25 5.35
N ILE A 138 6.62 21.45 5.14
CA ILE A 138 7.12 22.22 4.02
C ILE A 138 7.40 21.26 2.87
N HIS A 139 6.98 21.64 1.67
CA HIS A 139 7.22 20.84 0.49
C HIS A 139 8.73 20.81 0.15
N PRO A 140 9.36 19.63 -0.03
CA PRO A 140 10.81 19.46 -0.01
C PRO A 140 11.56 20.06 -1.21
N ARG A 141 10.86 20.45 -2.28
CA ARG A 141 11.46 21.07 -3.48
C ARG A 141 11.00 22.49 -3.76
N ASP A 142 9.82 22.83 -3.27
CA ASP A 142 9.14 24.07 -3.62
C ASP A 142 8.32 24.52 -2.41
N PRO A 143 8.89 25.35 -1.54
CA PRO A 143 8.23 25.79 -0.33
C PRO A 143 7.07 26.76 -0.58
N SER A 144 6.88 27.23 -1.83
CA SER A 144 5.78 28.13 -2.19
C SER A 144 4.47 27.39 -2.50
N LEU A 145 4.53 26.05 -2.66
CA LEU A 145 3.39 25.24 -3.06
C LEU A 145 2.49 24.90 -1.86
N ILE A 146 1.26 25.42 -1.87
CA ILE A 146 0.20 25.01 -0.94
C ILE A 146 -0.61 23.87 -1.57
N LEU A 147 -0.58 22.70 -0.94
CA LEU A 147 -1.35 21.53 -1.39
C LEU A 147 -2.59 21.33 -0.53
N LYS A 148 -3.73 21.14 -1.19
CA LYS A 148 -4.98 20.73 -0.56
C LYS A 148 -5.25 19.29 -0.94
N LEU A 149 -5.59 18.45 0.05
CA LEU A 149 -5.92 17.05 -0.22
C LEU A 149 -7.16 16.98 -1.15
N PRO A 150 -7.18 16.05 -2.13
CA PRO A 150 -8.27 15.92 -3.09
C PRO A 150 -9.51 15.24 -2.49
N PHE A 151 -9.45 14.80 -1.23
CA PHE A 151 -10.53 14.11 -0.52
C PHE A 151 -10.68 14.65 0.90
N TRP A 152 -11.83 14.38 1.51
CA TRP A 152 -12.10 14.69 2.91
C TRP A 152 -11.39 13.69 3.83
N THR A 153 -10.97 14.16 5.00
CA THR A 153 -10.27 13.33 6.01
C THR A 153 -10.88 13.56 7.39
N ASN A 154 -10.87 12.51 8.23
CA ASN A 154 -11.30 12.65 9.62
C ASN A 154 -10.21 13.34 10.46
N PRO A 155 -10.51 14.46 11.15
CA PRO A 155 -9.54 15.14 12.02
C PRO A 155 -8.96 14.27 13.13
N GLU A 156 -9.66 13.21 13.55
CA GLU A 156 -9.19 12.29 14.60
C GLU A 156 -7.97 11.48 14.15
N TYR A 157 -7.93 11.07 12.87
CA TYR A 157 -6.90 10.15 12.36
C TYR A 157 -5.86 10.87 11.48
N ILE A 158 -6.18 12.05 10.95
CA ILE A 158 -5.31 12.78 10.01
C ILE A 158 -3.93 13.12 10.60
N GLY A 159 -3.86 13.32 11.92
CA GLY A 159 -2.62 13.64 12.64
C GLY A 159 -1.57 12.53 12.60
N GLU A 160 -1.97 11.31 12.26
CA GLU A 160 -1.06 10.17 12.11
C GLU A 160 -0.51 10.02 10.68
N SER A 161 -0.82 10.97 9.79
CA SER A 161 -0.31 10.98 8.43
C SER A 161 1.16 11.36 8.39
N ILE A 162 1.91 10.76 7.47
CA ILE A 162 3.37 10.93 7.38
C ILE A 162 3.73 11.37 5.97
N ILE A 163 4.66 12.32 5.90
CA ILE A 163 5.29 12.76 4.65
C ILE A 163 6.65 12.09 4.57
N LEU A 164 6.86 11.35 3.48
CA LEU A 164 8.08 10.63 3.21
C LEU A 164 9.07 11.53 2.44
N PRO A 165 10.39 11.30 2.61
CA PRO A 165 11.42 12.10 1.93
C PRO A 165 11.37 12.04 0.40
N ASN A 166 10.77 10.99 -0.16
CA ASN A 166 10.56 10.82 -1.60
C ASN A 166 9.35 11.61 -2.15
N GLY A 167 8.74 12.46 -1.32
CA GLY A 167 7.57 13.26 -1.68
C GLY A 167 6.24 12.51 -1.67
N ASP A 168 6.22 11.26 -1.22
CA ASP A 168 4.97 10.58 -0.95
C ASP A 168 4.39 11.02 0.39
N ILE A 169 3.07 11.11 0.47
CA ILE A 169 2.32 11.36 1.69
C ILE A 169 1.43 10.15 1.91
N ILE A 170 1.63 9.47 3.03
CA ILE A 170 0.69 8.46 3.52
C ILE A 170 -0.30 9.20 4.41
N VAL A 171 -1.52 9.35 3.91
CA VAL A 171 -2.61 10.05 4.58
C VAL A 171 -3.54 9.04 5.21
N ARG A 172 -3.63 9.03 6.55
CA ARG A 172 -4.64 8.23 7.26
C ARG A 172 -5.99 8.95 7.16
N GLN A 173 -6.89 8.42 6.34
CA GLN A 173 -8.21 9.02 6.09
C GLN A 173 -9.19 8.70 7.22
N ASP A 174 -9.18 7.45 7.66
CA ASP A 174 -10.05 6.90 8.68
C ASP A 174 -9.33 5.80 9.49
N LYS A 175 -10.04 5.14 10.39
CA LYS A 175 -9.53 4.00 11.16
C LYS A 175 -9.01 2.87 10.27
N ILE A 176 -9.66 2.60 9.15
CA ILE A 176 -9.38 1.45 8.26
C ILE A 176 -8.83 1.84 6.88
N THR A 177 -8.89 3.12 6.50
CA THR A 177 -8.46 3.59 5.19
C THR A 177 -7.26 4.53 5.29
N ALA A 178 -6.31 4.33 4.38
CA ALA A 178 -5.21 5.23 4.14
C ALA A 178 -5.09 5.48 2.62
N ALA A 179 -4.57 6.64 2.26
CA ALA A 179 -4.29 7.01 0.88
C ALA A 179 -2.82 7.35 0.73
N LEU A 180 -2.26 7.00 -0.43
CA LEU A 180 -0.91 7.39 -0.84
C LEU A 180 -1.03 8.50 -1.88
N ILE A 181 -0.39 9.64 -1.63
CA ILE A 181 -0.38 10.78 -2.55
C ILE A 181 1.06 11.15 -2.85
N ASN A 182 1.42 11.28 -4.13
CA ASN A 182 2.72 11.82 -4.52
C ASN A 182 2.62 13.33 -4.79
N ILE A 183 3.42 14.14 -4.10
CA ILE A 183 3.41 15.61 -4.26
C ILE A 183 4.13 16.10 -5.51
N TRP A 184 5.00 15.28 -6.12
CA TRP A 184 5.80 15.67 -7.28
C TRP A 184 5.11 15.42 -8.63
N GLY A 185 3.90 14.84 -8.63
CA GLY A 185 3.13 14.56 -9.84
C GLY A 185 3.75 13.50 -10.77
N LYS A 186 4.78 12.78 -10.30
CA LYS A 186 5.47 11.69 -11.03
C LYS A 186 5.29 10.34 -10.33
N GLY A 187 4.20 10.19 -9.58
CA GLY A 187 3.85 8.95 -8.89
C GLY A 187 3.14 7.95 -9.81
N ILE A 188 2.99 6.72 -9.30
CA ILE A 188 2.17 5.67 -9.91
C ILE A 188 0.71 6.13 -9.87
N GLN A 189 0.04 6.20 -11.02
CA GLN A 189 -1.39 6.47 -11.06
C GLN A 189 -2.16 5.18 -10.77
N GLN A 190 -3.40 5.29 -10.26
CA GLN A 190 -4.26 4.14 -10.04
C GLN A 190 -4.48 3.32 -11.32
N SER A 191 -4.43 3.96 -12.49
CA SER A 191 -4.51 3.31 -13.81
C SER A 191 -3.30 2.45 -14.15
N ASP A 192 -2.14 2.74 -13.56
CA ASP A 192 -0.89 2.03 -13.83
C ASP A 192 -0.80 0.74 -13.00
N ILE A 193 -1.64 0.62 -11.95
CA ILE A 193 -1.70 -0.56 -11.10
C ILE A 193 -2.56 -1.61 -11.82
N PRO A 194 -1.99 -2.76 -12.22
CA PRO A 194 -2.76 -3.82 -12.85
C PRO A 194 -3.82 -4.33 -11.87
N SER A 195 -5.05 -4.48 -12.34
CA SER A 195 -6.12 -5.07 -11.54
C SER A 195 -5.85 -6.55 -11.27
N ASP A 196 -6.18 -7.00 -10.06
CA ASP A 196 -6.07 -8.41 -9.70
C ASP A 196 -6.96 -9.30 -10.58
N ILE A 197 -6.47 -10.50 -10.88
CA ILE A 197 -7.22 -11.53 -11.60
C ILE A 197 -8.05 -12.29 -10.56
N LEU A 198 -9.35 -11.99 -10.48
CA LEU A 198 -10.25 -12.63 -9.52
C LEU A 198 -10.69 -14.05 -9.92
N TYR A 199 -10.76 -14.33 -11.22
CA TYR A 199 -11.27 -15.59 -11.75
C TYR A 199 -10.23 -16.30 -12.61
N ASP A 200 -9.97 -17.56 -12.27
CA ASP A 200 -9.14 -18.47 -13.07
C ASP A 200 -10.04 -19.46 -13.82
N ALA A 201 -10.20 -19.24 -15.12
CA ALA A 201 -11.03 -20.05 -16.01
C ALA A 201 -10.49 -21.48 -16.22
N MET A 202 -9.21 -21.74 -15.92
CA MET A 202 -8.60 -23.05 -16.08
C MET A 202 -8.80 -23.96 -14.87
N LYS A 203 -9.28 -23.42 -13.76
CA LYS A 203 -9.49 -24.21 -12.55
C LYS A 203 -10.73 -25.09 -12.73
N ILE A 204 -10.50 -26.40 -12.77
CA ILE A 204 -11.57 -27.39 -12.87
C ILE A 204 -12.36 -27.39 -11.55
N MET A 205 -13.70 -27.27 -11.66
CA MET A 205 -14.57 -27.40 -10.51
C MET A 205 -14.49 -28.84 -9.97
N PRO A 206 -14.20 -29.06 -8.68
CA PRO A 206 -14.17 -30.40 -8.14
C PRO A 206 -15.53 -31.08 -8.30
N PRO A 207 -15.56 -32.40 -8.57
CA PRO A 207 -16.82 -33.11 -8.72
C PRO A 207 -17.62 -33.02 -7.42
N ARG A 208 -18.93 -32.81 -7.55
CA ARG A 208 -19.85 -32.75 -6.41
C ARG A 208 -19.79 -34.09 -5.63
N PRO A 209 -19.78 -34.07 -4.28
CA PRO A 209 -19.87 -35.30 -3.49
C PRO A 209 -21.14 -36.09 -3.87
N THR A 210 -20.98 -37.35 -4.25
CA THR A 210 -22.08 -38.26 -4.53
C THR A 210 -22.43 -39.11 -3.31
N ILE A 211 -23.65 -39.63 -3.31
CA ILE A 211 -24.16 -40.56 -2.30
C ILE A 211 -23.24 -41.80 -2.21
N SER A 212 -23.00 -42.31 -1.01
CA SER A 212 -22.21 -43.53 -0.82
C SER A 212 -22.93 -44.77 -1.38
N THR A 213 -22.17 -45.77 -1.81
CA THR A 213 -22.69 -47.03 -2.38
C THR A 213 -23.75 -47.69 -1.48
N ILE A 214 -23.63 -47.56 -0.14
CA ILE A 214 -24.58 -48.10 0.84
C ILE A 214 -25.91 -47.32 0.85
N GLN A 215 -25.89 -46.01 0.66
CA GLN A 215 -27.11 -45.20 0.57
C GLN A 215 -27.81 -45.35 -0.78
N TRP A 216 -27.08 -45.63 -1.87
CA TRP A 216 -27.65 -46.05 -3.14
C TRP A 216 -28.38 -47.39 -3.01
N LEU A 217 -27.79 -48.36 -2.30
CA LEU A 217 -28.42 -49.65 -1.96
C LEU A 217 -29.71 -49.49 -1.15
N LYS A 218 -29.85 -48.41 -0.38
CA LYS A 218 -31.08 -48.04 0.34
C LYS A 218 -32.14 -47.36 -0.55
N GLY A 219 -31.92 -47.32 -1.87
CA GLY A 219 -32.95 -46.97 -2.86
C GLY A 219 -33.09 -45.49 -3.19
N ARG A 220 -32.08 -44.65 -2.92
CA ARG A 220 -32.11 -43.25 -3.37
C ARG A 220 -31.63 -43.14 -4.82
N PRO A 221 -32.44 -42.63 -5.77
CA PRO A 221 -32.00 -42.42 -7.14
C PRO A 221 -30.90 -41.34 -7.17
N VAL A 222 -29.84 -41.58 -7.93
CA VAL A 222 -28.80 -40.57 -8.22
C VAL A 222 -29.26 -39.83 -9.46
N ALA A 223 -29.60 -38.56 -9.31
CA ALA A 223 -29.90 -37.67 -10.44
C ALA A 223 -28.58 -37.04 -10.93
N THR A 224 -28.34 -37.06 -12.24
CA THR A 224 -27.23 -36.32 -12.85
C THR A 224 -27.59 -34.83 -12.95
N VAL A 225 -26.59 -33.98 -13.23
CA VAL A 225 -26.84 -32.55 -13.45
C VAL A 225 -27.75 -32.36 -14.66
N ASP A 226 -27.55 -33.16 -15.72
CA ASP A 226 -28.32 -33.08 -16.96
C ASP A 226 -29.78 -33.52 -16.75
N ASP A 227 -30.05 -34.56 -15.96
CA ASP A 227 -31.42 -35.00 -15.63
C ASP A 227 -32.20 -33.90 -14.88
N VAL A 228 -31.51 -33.19 -13.97
CA VAL A 228 -32.10 -32.07 -13.22
C VAL A 228 -32.30 -30.87 -14.14
N ASP A 229 -31.37 -30.64 -15.07
CA ASP A 229 -31.42 -29.53 -16.01
C ASP A 229 -32.57 -29.69 -17.02
N GLU A 230 -32.78 -30.90 -17.51
CA GLU A 230 -33.91 -31.25 -18.39
C GLU A 230 -35.25 -31.17 -17.64
N LEU A 231 -35.32 -31.68 -16.40
CA LEU A 231 -36.54 -31.63 -15.61
C LEU A 231 -37.00 -30.21 -15.29
N LEU A 232 -36.05 -29.30 -15.00
CA LEU A 232 -36.35 -27.92 -14.61
C LEU A 232 -36.45 -26.96 -15.80
N GLY A 233 -35.57 -27.10 -16.80
CA GLY A 233 -35.46 -26.19 -17.94
C GLY A 233 -36.13 -26.69 -19.22
N GLY A 234 -36.53 -27.96 -19.27
CA GLY A 234 -37.07 -28.62 -20.44
C GLY A 234 -36.01 -28.95 -21.51
N PRO A 235 -36.38 -29.74 -22.53
CA PRO A 235 -35.46 -30.29 -23.54
C PRO A 235 -34.89 -29.26 -24.52
N ARG A 236 -35.28 -27.98 -24.42
CA ARG A 236 -34.79 -26.88 -25.27
C ARG A 236 -34.11 -25.77 -24.47
N ARG A 237 -33.63 -26.07 -23.25
CA ARG A 237 -32.91 -25.09 -22.45
C ARG A 237 -31.64 -24.64 -23.20
N PRO A 238 -31.46 -23.33 -23.46
CA PRO A 238 -30.25 -22.84 -24.10
C PRO A 238 -29.05 -22.98 -23.15
N PRO A 239 -27.82 -23.11 -23.69
CA PRO A 239 -26.61 -23.19 -22.88
C PRO A 239 -26.44 -21.95 -22.00
N SER A 240 -25.88 -22.14 -20.81
CA SER A 240 -25.69 -21.04 -19.86
C SER A 240 -24.64 -20.05 -20.38
N LYS A 241 -24.81 -18.77 -20.05
CA LYS A 241 -23.80 -17.73 -20.36
C LYS A 241 -22.41 -18.11 -19.85
N PHE A 242 -22.35 -18.75 -18.70
CA PHE A 242 -21.11 -19.27 -18.10
C PHE A 242 -20.46 -20.37 -18.95
N MET A 243 -21.22 -21.33 -19.47
CA MET A 243 -20.65 -22.38 -20.34
C MET A 243 -20.10 -21.80 -21.64
N ILE A 244 -20.82 -20.84 -22.23
CA ILE A 244 -20.38 -20.16 -23.46
C ILE A 244 -19.07 -19.38 -23.20
N GLU A 245 -19.01 -18.64 -22.08
CA GLU A 245 -17.83 -17.85 -21.71
C GLU A 245 -16.63 -18.72 -21.35
N GLN A 246 -16.86 -19.84 -20.65
CA GLN A 246 -15.82 -20.81 -20.31
C GLN A 246 -15.25 -21.48 -21.56
N GLU A 247 -16.11 -21.88 -22.50
CA GLU A 247 -15.69 -22.45 -23.78
C GLU A 247 -14.90 -21.43 -24.62
N GLN A 248 -15.36 -20.17 -24.67
CA GLN A 248 -14.65 -19.09 -25.33
C GLN A 248 -13.27 -18.83 -24.71
N ALA A 249 -13.18 -18.76 -23.38
CA ALA A 249 -11.93 -18.54 -22.66
C ALA A 249 -10.94 -19.70 -22.85
N GLN A 250 -11.41 -20.95 -22.82
CA GLN A 250 -10.58 -22.12 -23.10
C GLN A 250 -10.06 -22.13 -24.54
N ASN A 251 -10.92 -21.79 -25.50
CA ASN A 251 -10.54 -21.70 -26.90
C ASN A 251 -9.51 -20.58 -27.15
N GLU A 252 -9.68 -19.42 -26.52
CA GLU A 252 -8.73 -18.30 -26.63
C GLU A 252 -7.36 -18.67 -26.03
N GLN A 253 -7.33 -19.31 -24.86
CA GLN A 253 -6.09 -19.74 -24.24
C GLN A 253 -5.40 -20.86 -25.03
N ARG A 254 -6.15 -21.83 -25.60
CA ARG A 254 -5.59 -22.83 -26.52
C ARG A 254 -4.93 -22.16 -27.74
N ARG A 255 -5.58 -21.16 -28.34
CA ARG A 255 -5.01 -20.40 -29.46
C ARG A 255 -3.73 -19.66 -29.07
N LEU A 256 -3.69 -19.03 -27.89
CA LEU A 256 -2.50 -18.34 -27.40
C LEU A 256 -1.33 -19.30 -27.15
N VAL A 257 -1.60 -20.50 -26.61
CA VAL A 257 -0.59 -21.55 -26.44
C VAL A 257 -0.08 -22.02 -27.80
N GLU A 258 -0.96 -22.32 -28.76
CA GLU A 258 -0.56 -22.70 -30.12
C GLU A 258 0.26 -21.62 -30.84
N GLU A 259 -0.09 -20.34 -30.68
CA GLU A 259 0.68 -19.22 -31.23
C GLU A 259 2.06 -19.09 -30.58
N LYS A 260 2.17 -19.27 -29.26
CA LYS A 260 3.46 -19.29 -28.56
C LYS A 260 4.34 -20.44 -29.05
N THR A 261 3.78 -21.64 -29.20
CA THR A 261 4.49 -22.82 -29.74
C THR A 261 4.95 -22.59 -31.17
N LYS A 262 4.10 -22.00 -32.03
CA LYS A 262 4.48 -21.64 -33.42
C LYS A 262 5.55 -20.55 -33.50
N ARG A 263 5.53 -19.55 -32.59
CA ARG A 263 6.57 -18.51 -32.51
C ARG A 263 7.91 -19.07 -32.04
N GLN A 264 7.92 -19.98 -31.06
CA GLN A 264 9.15 -20.67 -30.63
C GLN A 264 9.73 -21.57 -31.74
N ALA A 265 8.90 -22.26 -32.51
CA ALA A 265 9.33 -23.03 -33.67
C ALA A 265 9.96 -22.19 -34.80
N ARG A 266 9.51 -20.93 -35.00
CA ARG A 266 10.09 -20.03 -36.01
C ARG A 266 11.46 -19.47 -35.60
N THR A 267 11.70 -19.24 -34.31
CA THR A 267 13.01 -18.76 -33.82
C THR A 267 14.09 -19.86 -33.86
N ASN A 268 13.70 -21.13 -33.69
CA ASN A 268 14.62 -22.27 -33.75
C ASN A 268 15.09 -22.66 -35.17
N SER A 269 14.52 -22.08 -36.24
CA SER A 269 14.98 -22.33 -37.61
C SER A 269 16.16 -21.45 -38.04
N TYR A 270 16.55 -20.44 -37.24
CA TYR A 270 17.62 -19.49 -37.59
C TYR A 270 18.95 -19.72 -36.85
N ASN A 271 19.04 -20.73 -35.98
CA ASN A 271 20.26 -21.00 -35.23
C ASN A 271 20.58 -22.50 -35.16
N LYS A 272 20.91 -23.08 -36.31
CA LYS A 272 21.54 -24.39 -36.39
C LYS A 272 23.03 -24.19 -36.69
N ASN A 273 23.78 -23.83 -35.66
CA ASN A 273 25.23 -24.05 -35.54
C ASN A 273 25.70 -23.54 -34.17
N ASN A 274 25.60 -24.36 -33.11
CA ASN A 274 26.66 -24.38 -32.10
C ASN A 274 26.57 -25.60 -31.20
N TYR A 275 27.75 -26.14 -30.88
CA TYR A 275 27.98 -27.22 -29.95
C TYR A 275 27.60 -26.82 -28.52
N GLY A 276 26.90 -27.71 -27.80
CA GLY A 276 26.73 -27.65 -26.36
C GLY A 276 25.29 -27.40 -25.90
N GLY A 277 24.62 -28.45 -25.39
CA GLY A 277 23.29 -28.31 -24.79
C GLY A 277 22.54 -29.62 -24.51
N GLY A 278 23.23 -30.64 -24.00
CA GLY A 278 22.69 -32.00 -23.82
C GLY A 278 21.77 -32.25 -22.61
N ILE A 279 21.24 -31.22 -21.94
CA ILE A 279 20.48 -31.40 -20.67
C ILE A 279 19.04 -30.84 -20.74
N MET A 280 18.74 -29.93 -21.67
CA MET A 280 17.40 -29.29 -21.75
C MET A 280 16.40 -30.03 -22.65
N ASN A 281 16.84 -30.82 -23.63
CA ASN A 281 15.93 -31.60 -24.47
C ASN A 281 15.40 -32.87 -23.77
N SER A 282 16.09 -33.38 -22.75
CA SER A 282 15.62 -34.54 -21.98
C SER A 282 14.46 -34.18 -21.06
N ILE A 283 14.40 -32.95 -20.54
CA ILE A 283 13.36 -32.52 -19.59
C ILE A 283 12.01 -32.27 -20.30
N SER A 284 12.04 -31.74 -21.53
CA SER A 284 10.84 -31.62 -22.38
C SER A 284 10.27 -33.00 -22.73
N SER A 285 11.10 -33.94 -23.17
CA SER A 285 10.64 -35.31 -23.45
C SER A 285 10.17 -36.05 -22.21
N THR A 286 10.66 -35.74 -21.00
CA THR A 286 10.13 -36.36 -19.77
C THR A 286 8.80 -35.78 -19.33
N LEU A 287 8.49 -34.52 -19.67
CA LEU A 287 7.20 -33.89 -19.35
C LEU A 287 6.09 -34.37 -20.30
N ASP A 288 6.42 -34.49 -21.59
CA ASP A 288 5.51 -35.05 -22.60
C ASP A 288 5.21 -36.53 -22.32
N ASN A 289 6.23 -37.31 -21.92
CA ASN A 289 6.04 -38.70 -21.45
C ASN A 289 5.26 -38.79 -20.12
N LEU A 290 5.32 -37.79 -19.24
CA LEU A 290 4.51 -37.73 -18.01
C LEU A 290 3.05 -37.44 -18.31
N GLU A 291 2.76 -36.55 -19.25
CA GLU A 291 1.40 -36.25 -19.71
C GLU A 291 0.77 -37.45 -20.45
N GLU A 292 1.57 -38.18 -21.24
CA GLU A 292 1.13 -39.42 -21.89
C GLU A 292 0.96 -40.56 -20.86
N SER A 293 1.84 -40.68 -19.86
CA SER A 293 1.70 -41.67 -18.78
C SER A 293 0.51 -41.40 -17.85
N THR A 294 0.15 -40.14 -17.62
CA THR A 294 -1.02 -39.78 -16.80
C THR A 294 -2.31 -39.99 -17.58
N ASN A 295 -2.36 -39.65 -18.86
CA ASN A 295 -3.50 -39.97 -19.74
C ASN A 295 -3.70 -41.49 -19.89
N GLN A 296 -2.63 -42.29 -19.94
CA GLN A 296 -2.72 -43.74 -19.89
C GLN A 296 -3.21 -44.25 -18.52
N TYR A 297 -2.81 -43.63 -17.40
CA TYR A 297 -3.35 -43.95 -16.07
C TYR A 297 -4.86 -43.65 -15.95
N PHE A 298 -5.34 -42.55 -16.54
CA PHE A 298 -6.77 -42.21 -16.55
C PHE A 298 -7.58 -43.09 -17.51
N ASN A 299 -7.03 -43.45 -18.67
CA ASN A 299 -7.71 -44.35 -19.60
C ASN A 299 -7.76 -45.79 -19.05
N THR A 300 -6.70 -46.28 -18.41
CA THR A 300 -6.69 -47.59 -17.75
C THR A 300 -7.61 -47.63 -16.52
N LEU A 301 -7.78 -46.52 -15.78
CA LEU A 301 -8.81 -46.42 -14.73
C LEU A 301 -10.24 -46.46 -15.32
N ASN A 302 -10.49 -45.77 -16.43
CA ASN A 302 -11.79 -45.83 -17.11
C ASN A 302 -12.07 -47.22 -17.72
N GLU A 303 -11.06 -47.90 -18.25
CA GLU A 303 -11.18 -49.27 -18.77
C GLU A 303 -11.35 -50.29 -17.64
N THR A 304 -10.58 -50.23 -16.56
CA THR A 304 -10.73 -51.15 -15.41
C THR A 304 -12.06 -50.98 -14.68
N VAL A 305 -12.63 -49.77 -14.64
CA VAL A 305 -13.98 -49.54 -14.13
C VAL A 305 -15.04 -50.12 -15.07
N LYS A 306 -14.89 -49.98 -16.39
CA LYS A 306 -15.80 -50.58 -17.38
C LYS A 306 -15.69 -52.11 -17.43
N ASP A 307 -14.50 -52.66 -17.30
CA ASP A 307 -14.25 -54.11 -17.27
C ASP A 307 -14.67 -54.72 -15.93
N GLY A 308 -14.54 -54.00 -14.82
CA GLY A 308 -15.13 -54.38 -13.54
C GLY A 308 -16.65 -54.45 -13.62
N GLN A 309 -17.31 -53.45 -14.24
CA GLN A 309 -18.76 -53.47 -14.44
C GLN A 309 -19.23 -54.57 -15.40
N ASN A 310 -18.54 -54.77 -16.53
CA ASN A 310 -18.89 -55.79 -17.52
C ASN A 310 -18.58 -57.22 -17.05
N SER A 311 -17.48 -57.45 -16.32
CA SER A 311 -17.14 -58.76 -15.75
C SER A 311 -18.07 -59.13 -14.60
N MET A 312 -18.49 -58.18 -13.78
CA MET A 312 -19.45 -58.40 -12.69
C MET A 312 -20.86 -58.65 -13.23
N LEU A 313 -21.27 -57.95 -14.31
CA LEU A 313 -22.49 -58.26 -15.06
C LEU A 313 -22.44 -59.66 -15.71
N LYS A 314 -21.31 -60.04 -16.33
CA LYS A 314 -21.13 -61.39 -16.90
C LYS A 314 -21.10 -62.48 -15.82
N SER A 315 -20.50 -62.23 -14.66
CA SER A 315 -20.52 -63.17 -13.51
C SER A 315 -21.92 -63.31 -12.89
N ALA A 316 -22.68 -62.22 -12.82
CA ALA A 316 -24.06 -62.24 -12.35
C ALA A 316 -25.02 -62.95 -13.33
N LEU A 317 -24.75 -62.91 -14.64
CA LEU A 317 -25.52 -63.63 -15.66
C LEU A 317 -25.12 -65.11 -15.77
N LYS A 318 -23.85 -65.46 -15.51
CA LYS A 318 -23.38 -66.86 -15.56
C LYS A 318 -23.91 -67.70 -14.38
N ASN A 319 -24.14 -67.08 -13.21
CA ASN A 319 -24.79 -67.73 -12.05
C ASN A 319 -26.32 -67.91 -12.20
N LYS A 320 -26.91 -67.51 -13.34
CA LYS A 320 -28.36 -67.69 -13.61
C LYS A 320 -28.67 -68.69 -14.71
N PHE A 321 -27.67 -69.27 -15.38
CA PHE A 321 -27.89 -70.21 -16.49
C PHE A 321 -27.09 -71.53 -16.38
N PHE A 322 -26.43 -71.79 -15.24
CA PHE A 322 -25.98 -73.10 -14.79
C PHE A 322 -26.15 -73.18 -13.27
#